data_AF-A0A7Z0E4G4-F1
#
_entry.id   AF-A0A7Z0E4G4-F1
#
_cell.length_a   1.000
_cell.length_b   1.000
_cell.length_c   1.000
_cell.angle_alpha   90.00
_cell.angle_beta   90.00
_cell.angle_gamma   90.00
#
_symmetry.space_group_name_H-M   'P 1'
#
loop_
_entity.id
_entity.type
_entity.pdbx_description
1 polymer ?
#
loop_
_entity_poly.entity_id
_entity_poly.type
_entity_poly.pdbx_seq_one_letter_code
_entity_poly.pdbx_strand_id
1 'polypeptide(L)'
;MAHAAYQAADYDAANCNWISLGTDTAVTPADKWTFEQPDYWITSWTNTPHMLFHLIRGGAGRGVLPCFIGDQDRKLVRAGPLIDALTYDMWIVAHDDERQRPEVRIVIDRLAALFADHEALFAGQSPAI
;
A
#
# COMPACT_ATOMS: atom_id res chain seq x y z
N MET A 1 2.96 9.14 1.73
CA MET A 1 2.38 7.91 1.19
C MET A 1 1.46 7.30 2.22
N ALA A 2 0.23 7.00 1.81
CA ALA A 2 -0.84 6.55 2.68
C ALA A 2 -1.27 5.11 2.38
N HIS A 3 -1.82 4.45 3.38
CA HIS A 3 -2.36 3.09 3.30
C HIS A 3 -3.83 3.07 3.73
N ALA A 4 -4.60 2.13 3.21
CA ALA A 4 -5.95 1.85 3.64
C ALA A 4 -6.23 0.34 3.53
N ALA A 5 -7.32 -0.10 4.15
CA ALA A 5 -7.85 -1.43 3.89
C ALA A 5 -8.55 -1.46 2.51
N TYR A 6 -8.35 -2.52 1.75
CA TYR A 6 -8.99 -2.76 0.46
C TYR A 6 -9.65 -4.14 0.44
N GLN A 7 -10.66 -4.26 -0.42
CA GLN A 7 -11.36 -5.50 -0.75
C GLN A 7 -11.71 -5.52 -2.23
N ALA A 8 -12.02 -6.71 -2.76
CA ALA A 8 -12.64 -6.79 -4.08
C ALA A 8 -14.00 -6.05 -4.10
N ALA A 9 -14.37 -5.46 -5.24
CA ALA A 9 -15.64 -4.74 -5.40
C ALA A 9 -16.86 -5.65 -5.19
N ASP A 10 -16.73 -6.95 -5.48
CA ASP A 10 -17.72 -8.01 -5.28
C ASP A 10 -17.52 -8.80 -3.98
N TYR A 11 -16.68 -8.31 -3.06
CA TYR A 11 -16.43 -8.96 -1.78
C TYR A 11 -17.70 -9.06 -0.92
N ASP A 12 -18.06 -10.27 -0.51
CA ASP A 12 -19.15 -10.51 0.43
C ASP A 12 -18.77 -10.04 1.84
N ALA A 13 -19.43 -8.97 2.29
CA ALA A 13 -19.21 -8.38 3.60
C ALA A 13 -19.52 -9.34 4.76
N ALA A 14 -20.28 -10.42 4.55
CA ALA A 14 -20.54 -11.43 5.57
C ALA A 14 -19.29 -12.26 5.92
N ASN A 15 -18.29 -12.33 5.03
CA ASN A 15 -17.05 -13.09 5.29
C ASN A 15 -16.21 -12.46 6.41
N CYS A 16 -16.19 -11.12 6.52
CA CYS A 16 -15.46 -10.35 7.54
C CYS A 16 -13.95 -10.69 7.71
N ASN A 17 -13.38 -11.45 6.78
CA ASN A 17 -12.06 -12.04 6.90
C ASN A 17 -10.95 -11.18 6.30
N TRP A 18 -9.75 -11.40 6.78
CA TRP A 18 -8.54 -10.68 6.43
C TRP A 18 -7.46 -11.60 5.86
N ILE A 19 -6.56 -10.98 5.09
CA ILE A 19 -5.36 -11.57 4.52
C ILE A 19 -4.18 -10.78 5.06
N SER A 20 -3.17 -11.49 5.53
CA SER A 20 -1.98 -10.88 6.12
C SER A 20 -0.70 -11.42 5.51
N LEU A 21 0.38 -10.65 5.63
CA LEU A 21 1.72 -11.20 5.44
C LEU A 21 2.10 -12.08 6.62
N GLY A 22 2.89 -13.12 6.35
CA GLY A 22 3.48 -13.98 7.37
C GLY A 22 4.34 -13.17 8.33
N THR A 23 4.23 -13.45 9.63
CA THR A 23 4.95 -12.72 10.69
C THR A 23 6.47 -12.83 10.57
N ASP A 24 6.96 -13.85 9.88
CA ASP A 24 8.36 -14.11 9.55
C ASP A 24 8.88 -13.28 8.36
N THR A 25 7.98 -12.76 7.52
CA THR A 25 8.30 -11.98 6.32
C THR A 25 7.96 -10.49 6.44
N ALA A 26 7.06 -10.14 7.36
CA ALA A 26 6.61 -8.77 7.55
C ALA A 26 7.70 -7.89 8.18
N VAL A 27 8.14 -6.86 7.45
CA VAL A 27 9.22 -5.97 7.90
C VAL A 27 8.68 -4.59 8.26
N THR A 28 7.89 -3.99 7.37
CA THR A 28 7.39 -2.62 7.51
C THR A 28 6.15 -2.56 8.42
N PRO A 29 5.80 -1.39 9.00
CA PRO A 29 4.56 -1.25 9.76
C PRO A 29 3.31 -1.65 8.98
N ALA A 30 3.27 -1.36 7.66
CA ALA A 30 2.14 -1.73 6.81
C ALA A 30 2.02 -3.26 6.63
N ASP A 31 3.14 -3.98 6.56
CA ASP A 31 3.15 -5.44 6.47
C ASP A 31 2.57 -6.11 7.73
N LYS A 32 2.77 -5.47 8.89
CA LYS A 32 2.42 -6.01 10.20
C LYS A 32 1.00 -5.65 10.65
N TRP A 33 0.51 -4.51 10.17
CA TRP A 33 -0.71 -3.89 10.67
C TRP A 33 -1.89 -4.85 10.83
N THR A 34 -2.15 -5.68 9.81
CA THR A 34 -3.31 -6.60 9.81
C THR A 34 -3.27 -7.61 10.96
N PHE A 35 -2.13 -8.25 11.23
CA PHE A 35 -2.04 -9.25 12.29
C PHE A 35 -1.83 -8.66 13.69
N GLU A 36 -1.51 -7.37 13.78
CA GLU A 36 -1.45 -6.64 15.05
C GLU A 36 -2.84 -6.18 15.52
N GLN A 37 -3.88 -6.27 14.67
CA GLN A 37 -5.25 -5.97 15.08
C GLN A 37 -5.89 -7.16 15.81
N PRO A 38 -6.38 -6.98 17.05
CA PRO A 38 -6.90 -8.09 17.86
C PRO A 38 -8.18 -8.72 17.31
N ASP A 39 -9.01 -7.94 16.60
CA ASP A 39 -10.34 -8.36 16.14
C ASP A 39 -10.36 -8.84 14.69
N TYR A 40 -9.20 -8.91 14.03
CA TYR A 40 -9.13 -9.32 12.62
C TYR A 40 -9.01 -10.84 12.51
N TRP A 41 -10.06 -11.46 11.98
CA TRP A 41 -10.01 -12.87 11.60
C TRP A 41 -9.17 -13.03 10.33
N ILE A 42 -7.95 -13.54 10.44
CA ILE A 42 -7.08 -13.81 9.29
C ILE A 42 -7.30 -15.26 8.80
N THR A 43 -7.83 -15.43 7.58
CA THR A 43 -8.03 -16.76 6.97
C THR A 43 -6.89 -17.17 6.04
N SER A 44 -6.10 -16.23 5.55
CA SER A 44 -5.05 -16.49 4.58
C SER A 44 -3.79 -15.68 4.89
N TRP A 45 -2.65 -16.34 4.72
CA TRP A 45 -1.33 -15.77 4.94
C TRP A 45 -0.52 -15.89 3.65
N THR A 46 0.28 -14.88 3.35
CA THR A 46 1.20 -14.91 2.22
C THR A 46 2.57 -14.38 2.61
N ASN A 47 3.61 -14.82 1.92
CA ASN A 47 4.99 -14.45 2.20
C ASN A 47 5.49 -13.34 1.26
N THR A 48 4.61 -12.76 0.43
CA THR A 48 5.00 -11.70 -0.51
C THR A 48 3.91 -10.62 -0.66
N PRO A 49 4.27 -9.33 -0.63
CA PRO A 49 3.31 -8.24 -0.80
C PRO A 49 2.54 -8.26 -2.13
N HIS A 50 3.16 -8.73 -3.20
CA HIS A 50 2.49 -8.80 -4.51
C HIS A 50 1.35 -9.84 -4.52
N MET A 51 1.52 -10.96 -3.82
CA MET A 51 0.48 -11.98 -3.71
C MET A 51 -0.67 -11.49 -2.82
N LEU A 52 -0.38 -10.70 -1.78
CA LEU A 52 -1.41 -10.06 -0.96
C LEU A 52 -2.39 -9.25 -1.84
N PHE A 53 -1.87 -8.42 -2.76
CA PHE A 53 -2.70 -7.70 -3.73
C PHE A 53 -3.58 -8.64 -4.57
N HIS A 54 -3.02 -9.70 -5.13
CA HIS A 54 -3.78 -10.63 -5.98
C HIS A 54 -4.86 -11.40 -5.21
N LEU A 55 -4.60 -11.77 -3.96
CA LEU A 55 -5.57 -12.44 -3.09
C LEU A 55 -6.73 -11.51 -2.73
N ILE A 56 -6.44 -10.26 -2.33
CA ILE A 56 -7.47 -9.25 -2.05
C ILE A 56 -8.32 -9.01 -3.30
N ARG A 57 -7.67 -8.82 -4.45
CA ARG A 57 -8.33 -8.59 -5.74
C ARG A 57 -9.16 -9.79 -6.21
N GLY A 58 -8.78 -10.99 -5.81
CA GLY A 58 -9.53 -12.23 -6.06
C GLY A 58 -10.70 -12.45 -5.10
N GLY A 59 -10.92 -11.55 -4.15
CA GLY A 59 -12.02 -11.66 -3.17
C GLY A 59 -11.73 -12.60 -2.00
N ALA A 60 -10.47 -13.03 -1.80
CA ALA A 60 -10.13 -13.98 -0.73
C ALA A 60 -10.22 -13.36 0.68
N GLY A 61 -10.36 -12.04 0.81
CA GLY A 61 -10.40 -11.32 2.09
C GLY A 61 -9.99 -9.86 1.93
N ARG A 62 -10.11 -9.09 3.02
CA ARG A 62 -9.59 -7.73 3.13
C ARG A 62 -8.09 -7.73 3.38
N GLY A 63 -7.40 -6.66 2.99
CA GLY A 63 -6.01 -6.46 3.39
C GLY A 63 -5.56 -5.02 3.21
N VAL A 64 -4.43 -4.68 3.82
CA VAL A 64 -3.85 -3.33 3.75
C VAL A 64 -3.00 -3.20 2.50
N LEU A 65 -3.24 -2.15 1.72
CA LEU A 65 -2.45 -1.81 0.54
C LEU A 65 -2.05 -0.33 0.56
N PRO A 66 -0.92 0.04 -0.09
CA PRO A 66 -0.67 1.43 -0.45
C PRO A 66 -1.79 1.97 -1.33
N CYS A 67 -2.23 3.20 -1.07
CA CYS A 67 -3.40 3.75 -1.78
C CYS A 67 -3.18 3.87 -3.28
N PHE A 68 -1.96 4.23 -3.73
CA PHE A 68 -1.65 4.30 -5.16
C PHE A 68 -1.75 2.95 -5.90
N ILE A 69 -1.70 1.82 -5.19
CA ILE A 69 -1.96 0.48 -5.77
C ILE A 69 -3.46 0.17 -5.74
N GLY A 70 -4.08 0.34 -4.58
CA GLY A 70 -5.48 -0.01 -4.38
C GLY A 70 -6.45 0.86 -5.19
N ASP A 71 -6.25 2.18 -5.20
CA ASP A 71 -7.11 3.15 -5.90
C ASP A 71 -6.96 3.08 -7.44
N GLN A 72 -5.91 2.46 -7.96
CA GLN A 72 -5.71 2.34 -9.41
C GLN A 72 -6.36 1.09 -10.00
N ASP A 73 -6.77 0.11 -9.19
CA ASP A 73 -7.42 -1.11 -9.65
C ASP A 73 -8.95 -1.02 -9.49
N ARG A 74 -9.67 -1.01 -10.63
CA ARG A 74 -11.15 -0.94 -10.66
C ARG A 74 -11.86 -2.13 -10.01
N LYS A 75 -11.15 -3.24 -9.77
CA LYS A 75 -11.72 -4.38 -9.03
C LYS A 75 -11.57 -4.24 -7.52
N LEU A 76 -10.84 -3.23 -7.04
CA LEU A 76 -10.66 -2.97 -5.63
C LEU A 76 -11.47 -1.75 -5.21
N VAL A 77 -11.99 -1.80 -3.99
CA VAL A 77 -12.60 -0.68 -3.30
C VAL A 77 -12.02 -0.56 -1.91
N ARG A 78 -11.95 0.66 -1.38
CA ARG A 78 -11.52 0.89 0.01
C ARG A 78 -12.54 0.28 0.97
N ALA A 79 -12.05 -0.46 1.96
CA ALA A 79 -12.81 -1.11 3.03
C ALA A 79 -12.71 -0.36 4.37
N GLY A 80 -12.15 0.85 4.37
CA GLY A 80 -11.95 1.67 5.55
C GLY A 80 -11.32 3.03 5.24
N PRO A 81 -11.16 3.91 6.24
CA PRO A 81 -10.45 5.18 6.07
C PRO A 81 -8.96 4.96 5.80
N LEU A 82 -8.25 6.05 5.50
CA LEU A 82 -6.79 6.06 5.56
C LEU A 82 -6.33 5.67 6.97
N ILE A 83 -5.23 4.93 7.04
CA ILE A 83 -4.63 4.52 8.31
C ILE A 83 -3.53 5.53 8.63
N ASP A 84 -3.83 6.49 9.51
CA ASP A 84 -2.91 7.59 9.86
C ASP A 84 -1.55 7.06 10.36
N ALA A 85 -1.56 5.99 11.15
CA ALA A 85 -0.34 5.34 11.67
C ALA A 85 0.56 4.74 10.58
N LEU A 86 0.04 4.53 9.37
CA LEU A 86 0.76 4.02 8.20
C LEU A 86 1.01 5.09 7.14
N THR A 87 0.79 6.36 7.48
CA THR A 87 1.04 7.49 6.58
C THR A 87 2.40 8.09 6.88
N TYR A 88 3.26 8.19 5.87
CA TYR A 88 4.64 8.67 6.02
C TYR A 88 5.18 9.36 4.76
N ASP A 89 6.16 10.24 4.91
CA ASP A 89 6.80 10.92 3.78
C ASP A 89 7.72 10.00 2.97
N MET A 90 7.76 10.20 1.65
CA MET A 90 8.69 9.50 0.77
C MET A 90 9.93 10.37 0.53
N TRP A 91 11.08 9.72 0.50
CA TRP A 91 12.37 10.39 0.37
C TRP A 91 13.16 9.79 -0.78
N ILE A 92 13.82 10.64 -1.58
CA ILE A 92 14.86 10.21 -2.52
C ILE A 92 16.20 10.33 -1.78
N VAL A 93 16.86 9.19 -1.59
CA VAL A 93 18.14 9.13 -0.86
C VAL A 93 19.27 8.84 -1.84
N ALA A 94 20.31 9.66 -1.81
CA ALA A 94 21.53 9.50 -2.58
C ALA A 94 22.75 9.86 -1.72
N HIS A 95 23.90 9.23 -2.01
CA HIS A 95 25.14 9.54 -1.31
C HIS A 95 25.57 11.00 -1.55
N ASP A 96 26.19 11.64 -0.55
CA ASP A 96 26.57 13.06 -0.60
C ASP A 96 27.48 13.37 -1.80
N ASP A 97 28.48 12.51 -2.00
CA ASP A 97 29.44 12.65 -3.10
C ASP A 97 28.82 12.44 -4.49
N GLU A 98 27.77 11.62 -4.58
CA GLU A 98 27.15 11.22 -5.85
C GLU A 98 26.02 12.15 -6.28
N ARG A 99 25.28 12.76 -5.33
CA ARG A 99 24.09 13.58 -5.64
C ARG A 99 24.39 14.83 -6.48
N GLN A 100 25.65 15.22 -6.60
CA GLN A 100 26.10 16.37 -7.39
C GLN A 100 26.53 15.99 -8.80
N ARG A 101 26.69 14.69 -9.11
CA ARG A 101 27.01 14.25 -10.47
C ARG A 101 25.83 14.58 -11.39
N PRO A 102 26.08 15.16 -12.58
CA PRO A 102 25.02 15.61 -13.48
C PRO A 102 23.98 14.52 -13.79
N GLU A 103 24.42 13.28 -14.04
CA GLU A 103 23.52 12.18 -14.41
C GLU A 103 22.62 11.78 -13.24
N VAL A 104 23.16 11.76 -12.02
CA VAL A 104 22.42 11.45 -10.79
C VAL A 104 21.42 12.56 -10.49
N ARG A 105 21.85 13.83 -10.60
CA ARG A 105 20.97 14.99 -10.39
C ARG A 105 19.79 14.99 -11.35
N ILE A 106 20.02 14.69 -12.63
CA ILE A 106 18.95 14.58 -13.64
C ILE A 106 17.90 13.55 -13.24
N VAL A 107 18.32 12.38 -12.73
CA VAL A 107 17.39 11.33 -12.28
C VAL A 107 16.62 11.78 -11.04
N ILE A 108 17.31 12.36 -10.05
CA ILE A 108 16.68 12.89 -8.84
C ILE A 108 15.59 13.91 -9.19
N ASP A 109 15.91 14.89 -10.04
CA ASP A 109 14.98 15.97 -10.40
C ASP A 109 13.77 15.43 -11.16
N ARG A 110 13.97 14.45 -12.06
CA ARG A 110 12.87 13.80 -12.79
C ARG A 110 11.97 12.97 -11.88
N LEU A 111 12.55 12.22 -10.95
CA LEU A 111 11.77 11.44 -9.97
C LEU A 111 11.01 12.36 -9.01
N ALA A 112 11.65 13.44 -8.55
CA ALA A 112 11.01 14.43 -7.69
C ALA A 112 9.82 15.09 -8.38
N ALA A 113 9.96 15.52 -9.64
CA ALA A 113 8.88 16.07 -10.44
C ALA A 113 7.74 15.04 -10.63
N LEU A 114 8.09 13.79 -10.98
CA LEU A 114 7.10 12.72 -11.16
C LEU A 114 6.29 12.46 -9.88
N PHE A 115 6.96 12.42 -8.72
CA PHE A 115 6.28 12.19 -7.44
C PHE A 115 5.43 13.40 -7.03
N ALA A 116 5.86 14.62 -7.30
CA ALA A 116 5.06 15.83 -7.06
C ALA A 116 3.79 15.84 -7.92
N ASP A 117 3.90 15.49 -9.21
CA ASP A 117 2.75 15.41 -10.12
C ASP A 117 1.69 14.38 -9.67
N HIS A 118 2.10 13.38 -8.89
CA HIS A 118 1.24 12.29 -8.40
C HIS A 118 1.04 12.34 -6.87
N GLU A 119 1.33 13.46 -6.21
CA GLU A 119 1.28 13.59 -4.76
C GLU A 119 -0.09 13.16 -4.19
N ALA A 120 -1.18 13.64 -4.81
CA ALA A 120 -2.54 13.30 -4.41
C ALA A 120 -2.82 11.79 -4.44
N LEU A 121 -2.25 11.06 -5.41
CA LEU A 121 -2.38 9.61 -5.51
C LEU A 121 -1.65 8.91 -4.36
N PHE A 122 -0.39 9.29 -4.09
CA PHE A 122 0.37 8.73 -2.98
C PHE A 122 -0.20 9.10 -1.61
N ALA A 123 -0.83 10.27 -1.48
CA ALA A 123 -1.52 10.72 -0.28
C ALA A 123 -2.89 10.05 -0.10
N GLY A 124 -3.36 9.24 -1.06
CA GLY A 124 -4.66 8.58 -0.98
C GLY A 124 -5.84 9.56 -1.11
N GLN A 125 -5.66 10.66 -1.82
CA GLN A 125 -6.67 11.70 -2.08
C GLN A 125 -7.38 11.51 -3.43
N SER A 126 -6.97 10.53 -4.22
CA SER A 126 -7.53 10.21 -5.54
C SER A 126 -8.14 8.79 -5.57
N PRO A 127 -9.22 8.51 -4.80
CA PRO A 127 -9.87 7.20 -4.83
C PRO A 127 -10.45 6.92 -6.23
N ALA A 128 -10.45 5.65 -6.65
CA ALA A 128 -11.19 5.24 -7.83
C ALA A 128 -12.68 5.60 -7.66
N ILE A 129 -13.25 6.21 -8.70
CA ILE A 129 -14.69 6.49 -8.85
C ILE A 129 -15.41 5.22 -9.28
#